data_AF-A0A0C1H913-F1
#
_entry.id   AF-A0A0C1H913-F1
#
_cell.length_a   1.000
_cell.length_b   1.000
_cell.length_c   1.000
_cell.angle_alpha   90.00
_cell.angle_beta   90.00
_cell.angle_gamma   90.00
#
_symmetry.space_group_name_H-M   'P 1'
#
loop_
_entity.id
_entity.type
_entity.pdbx_description
1 polymer ?
#
loop_
_entity_poly.entity_id
_entity_poly.type
_entity_poly.pdbx_seq_one_letter_code
_entity_poly.pdbx_strand_id
1 'polypeptide(L)' 'MSVITILFVCLGDICRSPAAEGILRHLINQEVALKNVKVQSRGLGSWHVGQLPDACMRQAASQARPFI' A
#
# COMPACT_ATOMS: atom_id res chain seq x y z
N MET A 1 -3.87 -22.05 10.33
CA MET A 1 -4.25 -21.16 9.20
C MET A 1 -2.98 -20.69 8.51
N SER A 2 -2.93 -20.72 7.19
CA SER A 2 -1.79 -20.18 6.42
C SER A 2 -1.93 -18.66 6.27
N VAL A 3 -0.82 -17.94 6.38
CA VAL A 3 -0.77 -16.48 6.23
C VAL A 3 -0.42 -16.17 4.78
N ILE A 4 -1.24 -15.37 4.10
CA ILE A 4 -0.98 -14.93 2.72
C ILE A 4 -0.21 -13.61 2.78
N THR A 5 0.92 -13.50 2.07
CA THR A 5 1.70 -12.26 1.99
C THR A 5 1.66 -11.71 0.58
N ILE A 6 1.27 -10.43 0.45
CA ILE A 6 1.18 -9.70 -0.81
C ILE A 6 2.25 -8.61 -0.82
N LEU A 7 3.07 -8.59 -1.87
CA LEU A 7 4.10 -7.58 -2.09
C LEU A 7 3.76 -6.75 -3.34
N PHE A 8 3.47 -5.47 -3.16
CA PHE A 8 3.31 -4.54 -4.28
C PHE A 8 4.65 -3.97 -4.72
N VAL A 9 4.93 -4.01 -6.02
CA VAL A 9 6.20 -3.53 -6.58
C VAL A 9 5.95 -2.46 -7.63
N CYS A 10 6.69 -1.35 -7.54
CA CYS A 10 6.78 -0.38 -8.62
C CYS A 10 8.24 0.08 -8.79
N LEU A 11 8.50 1.06 -9.66
CA LEU A 11 9.88 1.50 -9.90
C LEU A 11 10.54 2.13 -8.65
N GLY A 12 9.86 3.06 -7.98
CA GLY A 12 10.48 3.92 -6.96
C GLY A 12 9.86 3.88 -5.56
N ASP A 13 8.89 3.01 -5.30
CA ASP A 13 8.18 2.88 -4.01
C ASP A 13 7.51 4.12 -3.41
N ILE A 14 7.27 5.17 -4.21
CA ILE A 14 6.66 6.41 -3.71
C ILE A 14 5.27 6.70 -4.27
N CYS A 15 4.91 6.15 -5.43
CA CYS A 15 3.61 6.45 -6.05
C CYS A 15 2.61 5.29 -5.92
N ARG A 16 2.79 4.25 -6.74
CA ARG A 16 1.78 3.20 -6.96
C ARG A 16 1.79 2.11 -5.90
N SER A 17 2.97 1.55 -5.60
CA SER A 17 3.10 0.46 -4.64
C SER A 17 2.71 0.86 -3.20
N PRO A 18 3.11 2.01 -2.64
CA PRO A 18 2.65 2.42 -1.31
C PRO A 18 1.16 2.76 -1.27
N ALA A 19 0.58 3.26 -2.37
CA ALA A 19 -0.86 3.50 -2.47
C ALA A 19 -1.65 2.18 -2.41
N ALA A 20 -1.22 1.17 -3.17
CA ALA A 20 -1.82 -0.15 -3.14
C ALA A 20 -1.69 -0.83 -1.76
N GLU A 21 -0.53 -0.70 -1.10
CA GLU A 21 -0.37 -1.15 0.29
C GLU A 21 -1.36 -0.46 1.22
N GLY A 22 -1.47 0.88 1.15
CA GLY A 22 -2.38 1.67 1.98
C GLY A 22 -3.85 1.26 1.80
N ILE A 23 -4.29 1.09 0.55
CA ILE A 23 -5.67 0.66 0.23
C ILE A 23 -5.93 -0.74 0.77
N LEU A 24 -5.06 -1.71 0.50
CA LEU A 24 -5.28 -3.08 0.95
C LEU A 24 -5.22 -3.20 2.47
N ARG A 25 -4.34 -2.45 3.13
CA ARG A 25 -4.26 -2.38 4.60
C ARG A 25 -5.55 -1.82 5.20
N HIS A 26 -6.17 -0.84 4.55
CA HIS A 26 -7.47 -0.31 4.97
C HIS A 26 -8.57 -1.38 4.87
N LEU A 27 -8.63 -2.12 3.75
CA LEU A 27 -9.59 -3.21 3.56
C LEU A 27 -9.41 -4.35 4.57
N ILE A 28 -8.16 -4.76 4.84
CA ILE A 28 -7.85 -5.78 5.87
C ILE A 28 -8.35 -5.36 7.26
N ASN A 29 -8.36 -4.06 7.55
CA ASN A 29 -8.87 -3.56 8.83
C ASN A 29 -10.39 -3.67 8.91
N GLN A 30 -11.10 -3.50 7.80
CA GLN A 30 -12.56 -3.55 7.72
C GLN A 30 -13.13 -4.97 7.63
N GLU A 31 -12.41 -5.91 7.01
CA GLU A 31 -12.93 -7.26 6.74
C GLU A 31 -12.25 -8.34 7.60
N VAL A 32 -13.04 -9.09 8.38
CA VAL A 32 -12.54 -10.19 9.21
C VAL A 32 -11.93 -11.32 8.37
N ALA A 33 -12.47 -11.55 7.16
CA ALA A 33 -11.97 -12.57 6.23
C ALA A 33 -10.50 -12.34 5.82
N LEU A 34 -10.04 -11.08 5.84
CA LEU A 34 -8.71 -10.69 5.36
C LEU A 34 -7.66 -10.63 6.48
N LYS A 35 -7.99 -10.99 7.73
CA LYS A 35 -7.06 -10.88 8.88
C LYS A 35 -5.78 -11.72 8.76
N ASN A 36 -5.78 -12.75 7.92
CA ASN A 36 -4.60 -13.59 7.65
C ASN A 36 -3.75 -13.07 6.47
N VAL A 37 -4.05 -11.89 5.93
CA VAL A 37 -3.29 -11.27 4.85
C VAL A 37 -2.28 -10.27 5.43
N LYS A 38 -1.02 -10.40 5.02
CA LYS A 38 0.03 -9.41 5.23
C LYS A 38 0.28 -8.67 3.92
N VAL A 39 0.51 -7.37 3.99
CA VAL A 39 0.79 -6.52 2.83
C VAL A 39 2.05 -5.70 3.05
N GLN A 40 2.85 -5.55 2.00
CA GLN A 40 4.06 -4.74 1.95
C GLN A 40 4.24 -4.12 0.55
N SER A 41 5.00 -3.03 0.45
CA SER A 41 5.42 -2.41 -0.82
C SER A 41 6.95 -2.28 -0.94
N ARG A 42 7.46 -2.39 -2.17
CA ARG A 42 8.88 -2.16 -2.50
C ARG A 42 9.07 -1.50 -3.87
N GLY A 43 10.20 -0.79 -3.99
CA GLY A 43 10.70 -0.23 -5.24
C GLY A 43 11.68 -1.17 -5.92
N LEU A 44 11.71 -1.18 -7.25
CA LEU A 44 12.75 -1.87 -8.02
C LEU A 44 14.12 -1.21 -7.85
N GLY A 45 14.15 0.11 -7.64
CA GLY A 45 15.38 0.81 -7.28
C GLY A 45 15.28 1.56 -5.97
N SER A 46 16.44 2.02 -5.50
CA SER A 46 16.64 2.53 -4.15
C SER A 46 16.65 4.06 -4.04
N TRP A 47 16.31 4.78 -5.12
CA TRP A 47 16.38 6.26 -5.18
C TRP A 47 15.58 6.98 -4.10
N HIS A 48 14.50 6.36 -3.61
CA HIS A 48 13.57 6.98 -2.66
C HIS A 48 13.49 6.25 -1.30
N VAL A 49 14.47 5.41 -0.97
CA VAL A 49 14.48 4.72 0.34
C VAL A 49 14.47 5.74 1.48
N GLY A 50 13.55 5.55 2.43
CA GLY A 50 13.35 6.45 3.57
C GLY A 50 12.55 7.71 3.27
N GLN A 51 12.19 7.96 2.01
CA GLN A 51 11.31 9.07 1.64
C GLN A 51 9.85 8.70 1.89
N LEU A 52 9.02 9.72 2.10
CA LEU A 52 7.57 9.54 2.15
C LEU A 52 7.03 9.20 0.75
N PRO A 53 5.88 8.50 0.67
CA PRO A 53 5.12 8.40 -0.57
C PRO A 53 4.87 9.78 -1.16
N ASP A 54 4.82 9.89 -2.49
CA ASP A 54 4.68 11.12 -3.24
C ASP A 54 3.55 12.01 -2.71
N ALA A 55 3.75 13.33 -2.73
CA ALA A 55 2.83 14.28 -2.14
C ALA A 55 1.43 14.22 -2.79
N CYS A 56 1.35 14.08 -4.12
CA CYS A 56 0.08 13.96 -4.83
C CYS A 56 -0.65 12.68 -4.42
N MET A 57 0.08 11.57 -4.21
CA MET A 57 -0.53 10.32 -3.74
C MET A 57 -1.03 10.41 -2.30
N ARG A 58 -0.30 11.09 -1.41
CA ARG A 58 -0.79 11.34 -0.04
C ARG A 58 -2.04 12.23 -0.05
N GLN A 59 -2.06 13.25 -0.89
CA GLN A 59 -3.23 14.10 -1.07
C GLN A 59 -4.43 13.30 -1.59
N ALA A 60 -4.24 12.48 -2.62
CA ALA A 60 -5.27 11.61 -3.15
C ALA A 60 -5.79 10.64 -2.08
N ALA A 61 -4.90 10.04 -1.28
CA ALA A 61 -5.29 9.16 -0.18
C ALA A 61 -6.13 9.88 0.90
N SER A 62 -5.84 11.16 1.19
CA SER A 62 -6.65 11.95 2.14
C SER A 62 -8.06 12.28 1.63
N GLN A 63 -8.23 12.26 0.30
CA GLN A 63 -9.51 12.51 -0.38
C GLN A 63 -10.20 11.23 -0.80
N ALA A 64 -9.53 10.07 -0.64
CA ALA A 64 -10.05 8.80 -1.07
C ALA A 64 -11.35 8.53 -0.30
N ARG A 65 -12.46 8.49 -1.03
CA ARG A 65 -13.68 7.91 -0.48
C ARG A 65 -13.44 6.42 -0.29
N PRO A 66 -14.12 5.79 0.68
CA PRO A 66 -13.80 4.44 1.11
C PRO A 66 -13.83 3.38 0.01
N PHE A 67 -14.44 3.66 -1.15
CA PHE A 67 -14.51 2.72 -2.26
C PHE A 67 -14.38 3.36 -3.66
N ILE A 68 -14.83 4.63 -3.87
CA ILE A 68 -14.47 5.66 -4.90
C ILE A 68 -15.08 6.99 -4.47
#